data_AF-A0A3N5TUB3-F1
#
_entry.id   AF-A0A3N5TUB3-F1
#
_cell.length_a   1.000
_cell.length_b   1.000
_cell.length_c   1.000
_cell.angle_alpha   90.00
_cell.angle_beta   90.00
_cell.angle_gamma   90.00
#
_symmetry.space_group_name_H-M   'P 1'
#
loop_
_entity.id
_entity.type
_entity.pdbx_description
1 polymer ?
#
loop_
_entity_poly.entity_id
_entity_poly.type
_entity_poly.pdbx_seq_one_letter_code
_entity_poly.pdbx_strand_id
1 'polypeptide(L)'
;MIRGIGGFLIALLNVRCPAQEVTAGETDRTLPADGKGFAWESSVPSDCPFPKSPSLTGLFFTGRHSDYRCGDTFYPSWASDGNLYSPWTDGKTDGVVSESGKGANAQTGHAVMIGDDPLKLEIRNTSAPKVASALPYHGRYPAGSLVYNDIWYYGTYCLGPEGSTPHNGFTWNWPNLGPMPGFQISRDFGKTWEPSPHSAEKPLFPEPEKFLGPVKMGAPHFVDFGKNMEHSPDGKAYLIGMGAEENDPKPRPCIKPGKPGETYQVVEGCTNEFAHANLSWVTADQAYLARVTPSPETINDLKAYEFFAGHDSSGQPVWTRDFKKIKPLVEWNNHMGCVTATYVPGLKKYLMCVTDGWPTVAKMTSYILEADKITGPWRMVSYMKNFGEQAYFLNFP
;
A
#
# COMPACT_ATOMS: atom_id res chain seq x y z
N MET A 1 -19.81 -6.35 -15.15
CA MET A 1 -20.50 -5.66 -14.03
C MET A 1 -19.97 -6.28 -12.73
N ILE A 2 -18.76 -5.90 -12.32
CA ILE A 2 -18.12 -6.44 -11.11
C ILE A 2 -18.57 -5.51 -9.97
N ARG A 3 -19.49 -6.00 -9.15
CA ARG A 3 -19.83 -5.35 -7.87
C ARG A 3 -18.84 -5.90 -6.84
N GLY A 4 -17.74 -5.18 -6.65
CA GLY A 4 -16.81 -5.42 -5.55
C GLY A 4 -17.53 -5.14 -4.23
N ILE A 5 -17.61 -6.16 -3.37
CA ILE A 5 -17.88 -5.98 -1.96
C ILE A 5 -16.50 -5.95 -1.33
N GLY A 6 -15.90 -4.76 -1.26
CA GLY A 6 -14.64 -4.53 -0.54
C GLY A 6 -14.90 -4.69 0.96
N GLY A 7 -14.30 -5.72 1.56
CA GLY A 7 -14.29 -5.92 3.00
C GLY A 7 -12.94 -5.47 3.55
N PHE A 8 -12.95 -4.50 4.45
CA PHE A 8 -11.77 -4.12 5.24
C PHE A 8 -11.38 -5.32 6.12
N LEU A 9 -10.22 -5.93 5.86
CA LEU A 9 -9.72 -7.04 6.68
C LEU A 9 -8.88 -6.49 7.82
N ILE A 10 -9.49 -6.27 8.98
CA ILE A 10 -8.74 -6.22 10.24
C ILE A 10 -8.34 -7.65 10.58
N ALA A 11 -7.11 -8.03 10.26
CA ALA A 11 -6.54 -9.27 10.74
C ALA A 11 -5.94 -9.01 12.14
N LEU A 12 -6.60 -9.52 13.18
CA LEU A 12 -5.98 -9.69 14.49
C LEU A 12 -4.86 -10.73 14.34
N LEU A 13 -3.65 -10.24 14.12
CA LEU A 13 -2.46 -11.04 13.90
C LEU A 13 -1.64 -11.05 15.18
N ASN A 14 -1.54 -12.23 15.81
CA ASN A 14 -0.50 -12.47 16.79
C ASN A 14 0.75 -12.94 16.04
N VAL A 15 1.81 -12.13 16.11
CA VAL A 15 3.11 -12.51 15.55
C VAL A 15 3.81 -13.44 16.55
N ARG A 16 4.20 -14.65 16.09
CA ARG A 16 4.85 -15.64 16.98
C ARG A 16 6.30 -15.26 17.28
N CYS A 17 6.65 -15.25 18.56
CA CYS A 17 8.01 -15.14 19.10
C CYS A 17 8.49 -16.56 19.50
N PRO A 18 9.79 -16.90 19.48
CA PRO A 18 10.21 -18.28 19.67
C PRO A 18 10.04 -18.75 21.13
N ALA A 19 9.16 -19.75 21.31
CA ALA A 19 9.28 -20.79 22.32
C ALA A 19 8.66 -22.11 21.80
N GLN A 20 9.47 -23.17 21.87
CA GLN A 20 9.20 -24.62 21.72
C GLN A 20 9.08 -25.26 20.32
N GLU A 21 9.90 -26.31 20.16
CA GLU A 21 9.95 -27.30 19.08
C GLU A 21 8.74 -28.23 19.11
N VAL A 22 8.16 -28.57 17.94
CA VAL A 22 7.44 -29.83 17.73
C VAL A 22 7.65 -30.32 16.29
N THR A 23 7.92 -31.62 16.18
CA THR A 23 8.22 -32.45 15.01
C THR A 23 7.08 -32.58 13.99
N ALA A 24 7.47 -32.78 12.73
CA ALA A 24 6.61 -32.91 11.55
C ALA A 24 5.77 -34.20 11.51
N GLY A 25 4.55 -34.07 10.98
CA GLY A 25 3.67 -35.14 10.53
C GLY A 25 2.55 -34.55 9.66
N GLU A 26 2.29 -35.15 8.51
CA GLU A 26 1.41 -34.69 7.43
C GLU A 26 -0.06 -34.49 7.87
N THR A 27 -0.54 -33.25 7.78
CA THR A 27 -1.78 -32.79 7.11
C THR A 27 -1.96 -31.30 7.41
N ASP A 28 -2.31 -30.55 6.37
CA ASP A 28 -2.59 -29.12 6.33
C ASP A 28 -3.32 -28.62 7.61
N ARG A 29 -2.71 -27.67 8.34
CA ARG A 29 -3.15 -27.02 9.60
C ARG A 29 -2.79 -27.76 10.90
N THR A 30 -1.67 -27.37 11.51
CA THR A 30 -1.35 -27.73 12.90
C THR A 30 -2.11 -26.82 13.89
N LEU A 31 -3.14 -27.39 14.53
CA LEU A 31 -3.90 -26.77 15.62
C LEU A 31 -3.20 -26.98 16.98
N PRO A 32 -3.13 -25.96 17.86
CA PRO A 32 -2.95 -26.19 19.30
C PRO A 32 -4.16 -25.78 20.16
N ALA A 33 -4.56 -26.72 21.03
CA ALA A 33 -5.23 -26.68 22.34
C ALA A 33 -6.49 -25.84 22.67
N ASP A 34 -6.86 -24.75 21.98
CA ASP A 34 -8.10 -24.00 22.30
C ASP A 34 -9.13 -23.90 21.15
N GLY A 35 -8.76 -24.34 19.94
CA GLY A 35 -9.69 -24.54 18.82
C GLY A 35 -10.22 -23.28 18.14
N LYS A 36 -9.62 -22.10 18.34
CA LYS A 36 -10.02 -20.86 17.63
C LYS A 36 -8.83 -20.14 17.00
N GLY A 37 -8.49 -20.53 15.77
CA GLY A 37 -7.48 -19.85 14.94
C GLY A 37 -6.67 -20.80 14.09
N PHE A 38 -5.75 -20.27 13.29
CA PHE A 38 -4.79 -21.07 12.54
C PHE A 38 -3.47 -20.31 12.32
N ALA A 39 -2.35 -21.04 12.33
CA ALA A 39 -1.08 -20.51 11.85
C ALA A 39 -1.06 -20.56 10.33
N TRP A 40 -0.59 -19.49 9.69
CA TRP A 40 -0.40 -19.50 8.25
C TRP A 40 0.88 -20.23 7.88
N GLU A 41 0.80 -21.15 6.91
CA GLU A 41 1.99 -21.84 6.39
C GLU A 41 2.74 -20.95 5.40
N SER A 42 3.91 -20.46 5.83
CA SER A 42 4.74 -19.58 5.02
C SER A 42 5.60 -20.36 4.03
N SER A 43 5.22 -20.33 2.75
CA SER A 43 5.93 -20.98 1.63
C SER A 43 6.71 -19.96 0.79
N VAL A 44 7.83 -19.48 1.34
CA VAL A 44 8.68 -18.46 0.68
C VAL A 44 9.36 -19.05 -0.57
N PRO A 45 9.23 -18.41 -1.75
CA PRO A 45 9.98 -18.77 -2.96
C PRO A 45 11.50 -18.76 -2.75
N SER A 46 12.21 -19.65 -3.44
CA SER A 46 13.67 -19.81 -3.30
C SER A 46 14.49 -18.61 -3.78
N ASP A 47 13.91 -17.78 -4.64
CA ASP A 47 14.51 -16.57 -5.18
C ASP A 47 14.19 -15.31 -4.35
N CYS A 48 13.52 -15.46 -3.21
CA CYS A 48 13.26 -14.37 -2.28
C CYS A 48 14.59 -13.74 -1.79
N PRO A 49 14.78 -12.41 -1.96
CA PRO A 49 16.00 -11.73 -1.55
C PRO A 49 16.06 -11.46 -0.04
N PHE A 50 14.92 -11.57 0.66
CA PHE A 50 14.84 -11.27 2.09
C PHE A 50 15.24 -12.50 2.93
N PRO A 51 16.20 -12.37 3.85
CA PRO A 51 16.48 -13.44 4.81
C PRO A 51 15.28 -13.64 5.73
N LYS A 52 15.11 -14.85 6.24
CA LYS A 52 14.07 -15.15 7.25
C LYS A 52 14.32 -14.32 8.52
N SER A 53 13.26 -13.81 9.13
CA SER A 53 13.34 -13.14 10.43
C SER A 53 13.84 -14.11 11.51
N PRO A 54 14.82 -13.71 12.34
CA PRO A 54 15.25 -14.49 13.49
C PRO A 54 14.35 -14.33 14.71
N SER A 55 13.46 -13.33 14.72
CA SER A 55 12.68 -12.94 15.90
C SER A 55 11.17 -13.15 15.77
N LEU A 56 10.63 -13.04 14.55
CA LEU A 56 9.21 -13.19 14.26
C LEU A 56 9.06 -14.36 13.28
N THR A 57 8.46 -15.47 13.73
CA THR A 57 8.56 -16.76 13.02
C THR A 57 7.34 -17.11 12.17
N GLY A 58 6.28 -16.32 12.24
CA GLY A 58 5.08 -16.50 11.43
C GLY A 58 3.88 -15.73 11.97
N LEU A 59 2.75 -15.93 11.29
CA LEU A 59 1.47 -15.29 11.60
C LEU A 59 0.47 -16.30 12.16
N PHE A 60 -0.21 -15.92 13.23
CA PHE A 60 -1.36 -16.65 13.76
C PHE A 60 -2.63 -15.81 13.60
N PHE A 61 -3.58 -16.34 12.84
CA PHE A 61 -4.90 -15.75 12.62
C PHE A 61 -5.85 -16.23 13.71
N THR A 62 -6.41 -15.29 14.48
CA THR A 62 -7.32 -15.61 15.59
C THR A 62 -8.78 -15.83 15.15
N GLY A 63 -9.11 -15.45 13.90
CA GLY A 63 -10.44 -15.59 13.34
C GLY A 63 -10.63 -14.78 12.06
N ARG A 64 -11.87 -14.76 11.55
CA ARG A 64 -12.27 -13.91 10.42
C ARG A 64 -13.26 -12.86 10.92
N HIS A 65 -13.00 -11.61 10.55
CA HIS A 65 -13.86 -10.47 10.86
C HIS A 65 -13.93 -9.54 9.63
N SER A 66 -15.12 -9.03 9.29
CA SER A 66 -15.38 -8.32 8.02
C SER A 66 -16.73 -7.55 8.03
N ASP A 67 -17.12 -6.94 9.14
CA ASP A 67 -18.43 -6.29 9.30
C ASP A 67 -18.45 -4.79 8.95
N TYR A 68 -17.29 -4.14 8.86
CA TYR A 68 -17.13 -2.79 8.33
C TYR A 68 -17.31 -2.76 6.81
N ARG A 69 -18.57 -2.81 6.36
CA ARG A 69 -18.96 -2.71 4.94
C ARG A 69 -18.72 -1.28 4.44
N CYS A 70 -17.49 -1.00 4.04
CA CYS A 70 -17.04 0.30 3.56
C CYS A 70 -16.63 0.22 2.08
N GLY A 71 -16.20 1.35 1.51
CA GLY A 71 -15.48 1.33 0.23
C GLY A 71 -14.05 0.82 0.34
N ASP A 72 -13.36 0.80 -0.80
CA ASP A 72 -11.95 0.47 -0.92
C ASP A 72 -11.02 1.57 -0.34
N THR A 73 -9.72 1.28 -0.24
CA THR A 73 -8.63 2.23 0.07
C THR A 73 -8.68 2.92 1.44
N PHE A 74 -8.80 2.14 2.51
CA PHE A 74 -8.67 2.67 3.87
C PHE A 74 -7.20 2.69 4.32
N TYR A 75 -6.65 3.89 4.53
CA TYR A 75 -5.33 4.15 5.10
C TYR A 75 -5.48 5.02 6.35
N PRO A 76 -5.71 4.40 7.53
CA PRO A 76 -5.93 5.11 8.77
C PRO A 76 -4.69 5.89 9.21
N SER A 77 -4.91 7.01 9.88
CA SER A 77 -3.89 7.77 10.60
C SER A 77 -4.40 8.14 11.98
N TRP A 78 -3.61 7.84 13.01
CA TRP A 78 -4.03 8.00 14.39
C TRP A 78 -3.81 9.43 14.88
N ALA A 79 -4.91 10.14 15.11
CA ALA A 79 -4.89 11.54 15.51
C ALA A 79 -4.72 11.74 17.03
N SER A 80 -4.37 12.97 17.39
CA SER A 80 -4.29 13.50 18.77
C SER A 80 -5.59 13.29 19.59
N ASP A 81 -6.75 13.34 18.95
CA ASP A 81 -8.07 13.15 19.58
C ASP A 81 -8.36 11.69 19.96
N GLY A 82 -7.50 10.75 19.54
CA GLY A 82 -7.63 9.32 19.80
C GLY A 82 -8.32 8.54 18.70
N ASN A 83 -8.88 9.19 17.68
CA ASN A 83 -9.54 8.50 16.56
C ASN A 83 -8.58 8.24 15.40
N LEU A 84 -8.98 7.30 14.55
CA LEU A 84 -8.30 7.00 13.28
C LEU A 84 -9.04 7.70 12.14
N TYR A 85 -8.31 8.41 11.29
CA TYR A 85 -8.87 9.10 10.12
C TYR A 85 -8.35 8.48 8.84
N SER A 86 -9.25 8.18 7.92
CA SER A 86 -8.92 7.50 6.67
C SER A 86 -9.66 8.10 5.49
N PRO A 87 -8.98 8.35 4.37
CA PRO A 87 -9.67 8.50 3.11
C PRO A 87 -10.21 7.13 2.66
N TRP A 88 -11.12 7.13 1.70
CA TRP A 88 -11.62 5.91 1.06
C TRP A 88 -12.20 6.25 -0.32
N THR A 89 -12.42 5.27 -1.19
CA THR A 89 -13.17 5.46 -2.43
C THR A 89 -13.79 4.15 -2.88
N ASP A 90 -14.45 4.11 -4.04
CA ASP A 90 -15.03 2.91 -4.66
C ASP A 90 -15.88 2.07 -3.69
N GLY A 91 -17.10 2.56 -3.47
CA GLY A 91 -18.07 1.85 -2.65
C GLY A 91 -18.96 2.80 -1.88
N LYS A 92 -19.41 2.34 -0.71
CA LYS A 92 -20.27 3.10 0.17
C LYS A 92 -19.82 2.93 1.62
N THR A 93 -19.53 4.04 2.28
CA THR A 93 -19.26 4.11 3.72
C THR A 93 -20.32 5.01 4.32
N ASP A 94 -20.93 4.65 5.46
CA ASP A 94 -21.89 5.48 6.22
C ASP A 94 -22.88 6.26 5.32
N GLY A 95 -23.50 5.55 4.37
CA GLY A 95 -24.49 6.08 3.43
C GLY A 95 -23.95 6.86 2.22
N VAL A 96 -22.71 7.35 2.28
CA VAL A 96 -22.05 8.15 1.24
C VAL A 96 -21.41 7.25 0.18
N VAL A 97 -21.48 7.63 -1.10
CA VAL A 97 -20.90 6.89 -2.23
C VAL A 97 -19.73 7.66 -2.83
N SER A 98 -18.65 6.97 -3.18
CA SER A 98 -17.49 7.54 -3.88
C SER A 98 -17.07 6.67 -5.05
N GLU A 99 -16.57 7.29 -6.13
CA GLU A 99 -16.15 6.65 -7.38
C GLU A 99 -14.87 7.31 -7.92
N SER A 100 -13.78 6.56 -7.95
CA SER A 100 -12.43 7.00 -8.32
C SER A 100 -12.20 7.14 -9.83
N GLY A 101 -12.94 6.39 -10.64
CA GLY A 101 -12.75 6.25 -12.09
C GLY A 101 -13.51 7.25 -12.96
N LYS A 102 -13.84 8.43 -12.45
CA LYS A 102 -14.66 9.45 -13.15
C LYS A 102 -13.85 10.52 -13.89
N GLY A 103 -12.59 10.28 -14.22
CA GLY A 103 -11.78 11.22 -14.99
C GLY A 103 -11.66 12.59 -14.33
N ALA A 104 -12.09 13.64 -15.03
CA ALA A 104 -12.11 15.01 -14.49
C ALA A 104 -12.96 15.15 -13.21
N ASN A 105 -13.90 14.24 -12.98
CA ASN A 105 -14.84 14.24 -11.86
C ASN A 105 -14.60 13.10 -10.86
N ALA A 106 -13.38 12.53 -10.82
CA ALA A 106 -13.03 11.49 -9.85
C ALA A 106 -13.30 11.94 -8.40
N GLN A 107 -13.75 10.99 -7.58
CA GLN A 107 -14.24 11.25 -6.23
C GLN A 107 -13.47 10.46 -5.18
N THR A 108 -13.31 11.06 -4.02
CA THR A 108 -12.70 10.45 -2.83
C THR A 108 -13.53 10.81 -1.58
N GLY A 109 -13.77 9.84 -0.71
CA GLY A 109 -14.46 9.98 0.56
C GLY A 109 -13.48 10.07 1.74
N HIS A 110 -14.00 10.49 2.89
CA HIS A 110 -13.23 10.66 4.11
C HIS A 110 -14.04 10.16 5.30
N ALA A 111 -13.42 9.36 6.16
CA ALA A 111 -14.07 8.75 7.30
C ALA A 111 -13.22 8.87 8.56
N VAL A 112 -13.91 8.82 9.69
CA VAL A 112 -13.34 8.61 11.02
C VAL A 112 -13.74 7.23 11.51
N MET A 113 -12.81 6.52 12.14
CA MET A 113 -13.01 5.24 12.81
C MET A 113 -12.85 5.49 14.32
N ILE A 114 -13.90 5.21 15.07
CA ILE A 114 -14.07 5.58 16.47
C ILE A 114 -14.12 4.30 17.32
N GLY A 115 -13.32 4.28 18.39
CA GLY A 115 -13.27 3.19 19.37
C GLY A 115 -11.91 2.47 19.40
N ASP A 116 -11.68 1.76 20.50
CA ASP A 116 -10.40 1.06 20.77
C ASP A 116 -10.48 -0.46 20.49
N ASP A 117 -11.69 -1.00 20.33
CA ASP A 117 -11.90 -2.41 19.98
C ASP A 117 -11.95 -2.51 18.45
N PRO A 118 -10.92 -3.07 17.79
CA PRO A 118 -10.89 -3.18 16.33
C PRO A 118 -11.97 -4.12 15.80
N LEU A 119 -12.68 -4.86 16.66
CA LEU A 119 -13.84 -5.68 16.29
C LEU A 119 -15.19 -4.96 16.47
N LYS A 120 -15.21 -3.72 16.97
CA LYS A 120 -16.43 -2.93 17.21
C LYS A 120 -16.27 -1.43 16.95
N LEU A 121 -15.49 -1.05 15.93
CA LEU A 121 -15.31 0.34 15.52
C LEU A 121 -16.61 0.94 14.99
N GLU A 122 -16.87 2.20 15.32
CA GLU A 122 -17.88 3.00 14.63
C GLU A 122 -17.20 3.79 13.50
N ILE A 123 -17.66 3.60 12.25
CA ILE A 123 -17.12 4.30 11.09
C ILE A 123 -18.13 5.32 10.57
N ARG A 124 -17.73 6.59 10.49
CA ARG A 124 -18.57 7.71 10.04
C ARG A 124 -17.89 8.51 8.96
N ASN A 125 -18.64 9.03 7.99
CA ASN A 125 -18.05 10.02 7.07
C ASN A 125 -17.86 11.36 7.77
N THR A 126 -16.77 12.03 7.42
CA THR A 126 -16.49 13.39 7.91
C THR A 126 -17.01 14.47 6.96
N SER A 127 -17.21 14.14 5.68
CA SER A 127 -17.69 15.06 4.65
C SER A 127 -18.35 14.34 3.47
N ALA A 128 -18.97 15.13 2.58
CA ALA A 128 -19.39 14.65 1.27
C ALA A 128 -18.17 14.28 0.39
N PRO A 129 -18.33 13.42 -0.64
CA PRO A 129 -17.23 13.03 -1.51
C PRO A 129 -16.61 14.25 -2.17
N LYS A 130 -15.28 14.33 -2.11
CA LYS A 130 -14.52 15.39 -2.74
C LYS A 130 -14.22 15.03 -4.19
N VAL A 131 -14.57 15.94 -5.08
CA VAL A 131 -14.25 15.86 -6.51
C VAL A 131 -12.87 16.47 -6.76
N ALA A 132 -12.01 15.75 -7.48
CA ALA A 132 -10.75 16.29 -7.95
C ALA A 132 -10.31 15.56 -9.23
N SER A 133 -9.86 16.31 -10.24
CA SER A 133 -9.53 15.75 -11.56
C SER A 133 -8.44 14.68 -11.49
N ALA A 134 -8.67 13.58 -12.21
CA ALA A 134 -7.70 12.52 -12.48
C ALA A 134 -7.00 12.67 -13.84
N LEU A 135 -7.37 13.68 -14.65
CA LEU A 135 -6.79 13.81 -16.00
C LEU A 135 -5.29 14.13 -15.91
N PRO A 136 -4.46 13.52 -16.77
CA PRO A 136 -4.81 12.69 -17.94
C PRO A 136 -4.98 11.17 -17.68
N TYR A 137 -4.90 10.68 -16.45
CA TYR A 137 -4.87 9.24 -16.11
C TYR A 137 -6.24 8.57 -16.03
N HIS A 138 -7.29 9.31 -15.69
CA HIS A 138 -8.70 8.88 -15.54
C HIS A 138 -9.10 8.25 -14.20
N GLY A 139 -8.19 7.59 -13.50
CA GLY A 139 -8.39 7.12 -12.13
C GLY A 139 -7.67 8.01 -11.10
N ARG A 140 -8.34 8.32 -9.98
CA ARG A 140 -7.73 9.00 -8.83
C ARG A 140 -8.18 8.35 -7.52
N TYR A 141 -7.21 7.79 -6.81
CA TYR A 141 -7.43 6.95 -5.64
C TYR A 141 -6.74 7.54 -4.41
N PRO A 142 -7.28 7.32 -3.20
CA PRO A 142 -6.62 7.69 -1.95
C PRO A 142 -5.22 7.09 -1.80
N ALA A 143 -4.30 7.84 -1.23
CA ALA A 143 -2.94 7.42 -0.90
C ALA A 143 -2.62 7.83 0.55
N GLY A 144 -1.46 8.47 0.77
CA GLY A 144 -0.99 8.97 2.05
C GLY A 144 -2.04 9.77 2.81
N SER A 145 -2.35 9.28 4.01
CA SER A 145 -3.18 9.93 5.01
C SER A 145 -2.33 10.17 6.26
N LEU A 146 -2.21 11.42 6.69
CA LEU A 146 -1.56 11.76 7.95
C LEU A 146 -2.38 12.80 8.68
N VAL A 147 -2.81 12.49 9.90
CA VAL A 147 -3.33 13.48 10.85
C VAL A 147 -2.25 13.76 11.87
N TYR A 148 -1.70 14.98 11.82
CA TYR A 148 -0.63 15.40 12.71
C TYR A 148 -0.88 16.82 13.19
N ASN A 149 -0.87 17.00 14.51
CA ASN A 149 -1.18 18.27 15.19
C ASN A 149 -2.49 18.89 14.68
N ASP A 150 -3.56 18.08 14.68
CA ASP A 150 -4.92 18.44 14.27
C ASP A 150 -5.07 18.85 12.79
N ILE A 151 -4.04 18.64 11.98
CA ILE A 151 -4.06 18.88 10.54
C ILE A 151 -4.03 17.54 9.80
N TRP A 152 -5.00 17.33 8.92
CA TRP A 152 -5.05 16.17 8.04
C TRP A 152 -4.46 16.50 6.67
N TYR A 153 -3.31 15.89 6.38
CA TYR A 153 -2.66 15.86 5.08
C TYR A 153 -3.14 14.64 4.29
N TYR A 154 -3.79 14.87 3.16
CA TYR A 154 -4.39 13.81 2.35
C TYR A 154 -3.90 13.85 0.91
N GLY A 155 -3.13 12.82 0.53
CA GLY A 155 -2.62 12.59 -0.81
C GLY A 155 -3.45 11.59 -1.60
N THR A 156 -3.37 11.70 -2.93
CA THR A 156 -3.96 10.72 -3.87
C THR A 156 -2.89 10.20 -4.83
N TYR A 157 -3.16 9.08 -5.49
CA TYR A 157 -2.40 8.62 -6.66
C TYR A 157 -3.31 8.49 -7.87
N CYS A 158 -2.71 8.47 -9.05
CA CYS A 158 -3.42 8.33 -10.32
C CYS A 158 -3.29 6.91 -10.89
N LEU A 159 -4.25 6.50 -11.70
CA LEU A 159 -4.23 5.25 -12.45
C LEU A 159 -4.74 5.49 -13.85
N GLY A 160 -4.11 4.87 -14.85
CA GLY A 160 -4.52 5.00 -16.25
C GLY A 160 -4.13 3.81 -17.12
N PRO A 161 -4.35 3.91 -18.44
CA PRO A 161 -5.09 4.98 -19.11
C PRO A 161 -6.61 4.91 -18.87
N GLU A 162 -7.14 3.73 -18.55
CA GLU A 162 -8.54 3.48 -18.25
C GLU A 162 -8.68 2.32 -17.26
N GLY A 163 -9.79 2.31 -16.50
CA GLY A 163 -10.09 1.25 -15.53
C GLY A 163 -10.39 -0.11 -16.16
N SER A 164 -10.65 -0.14 -17.47
CA SER A 164 -10.80 -1.35 -18.26
C SER A 164 -10.06 -1.16 -19.57
N THR A 165 -8.85 -1.71 -19.67
CA THR A 165 -7.96 -1.52 -20.84
C THR A 165 -7.77 -2.85 -21.59
N PRO A 166 -8.41 -3.06 -22.77
CA PRO A 166 -8.20 -4.25 -23.58
C PRO A 166 -6.81 -4.27 -24.23
N HIS A 167 -6.06 -5.37 -24.09
CA HIS A 167 -4.78 -5.57 -24.74
C HIS A 167 -4.48 -7.07 -24.93
N ASN A 168 -4.10 -7.50 -26.15
CA ASN A 168 -3.75 -8.88 -26.49
C ASN A 168 -4.77 -9.95 -26.01
N GLY A 169 -6.07 -9.64 -26.10
CA GLY A 169 -7.13 -10.56 -25.68
C GLY A 169 -7.34 -10.64 -24.16
N PHE A 170 -6.58 -9.90 -23.37
CA PHE A 170 -6.79 -9.70 -21.93
C PHE A 170 -7.36 -8.30 -21.67
N THR A 171 -8.14 -8.13 -20.60
CA THR A 171 -8.63 -6.80 -20.17
C THR A 171 -7.99 -6.47 -18.83
N TRP A 172 -7.14 -5.45 -18.81
CA TRP A 172 -6.43 -5.00 -17.63
C TRP A 172 -7.30 -4.07 -16.78
N ASN A 173 -7.23 -4.27 -15.47
CA ASN A 173 -7.76 -3.32 -14.49
C ASN A 173 -6.65 -2.33 -14.11
N TRP A 174 -6.74 -1.09 -14.59
CA TRP A 174 -5.77 -0.01 -14.32
C TRP A 174 -4.30 -0.41 -14.53
N PRO A 175 -3.86 -0.65 -15.77
CA PRO A 175 -2.54 -1.24 -16.03
C PRO A 175 -1.34 -0.34 -15.67
N ASN A 176 -1.52 0.98 -15.55
CA ASN A 176 -0.42 1.91 -15.27
C ASN A 176 -0.69 2.71 -13.99
N LEU A 177 0.27 2.65 -13.07
CA LEU A 177 0.34 3.54 -11.92
C LEU A 177 0.82 4.93 -12.35
N GLY A 178 0.03 5.94 -12.01
CA GLY A 178 0.35 7.35 -12.23
C GLY A 178 1.00 8.00 -11.01
N PRO A 179 1.32 9.29 -11.13
CA PRO A 179 2.03 10.02 -10.10
C PRO A 179 1.13 10.40 -8.93
N MET A 180 1.74 11.03 -7.93
CA MET A 180 1.08 11.64 -6.78
C MET A 180 0.84 13.15 -7.02
N PRO A 181 -0.41 13.62 -7.18
CA PRO A 181 -0.74 15.04 -7.37
C PRO A 181 -0.56 15.94 -6.12
N GLY A 182 0.22 15.52 -5.11
CA GLY A 182 0.39 16.24 -3.85
C GLY A 182 -0.73 16.04 -2.82
N PHE A 183 -0.66 16.82 -1.75
CA PHE A 183 -1.51 16.72 -0.57
C PHE A 183 -2.53 17.85 -0.49
N GLN A 184 -3.73 17.49 -0.11
CA GLN A 184 -4.80 18.38 0.31
C GLN A 184 -4.73 18.52 1.82
N ILE A 185 -5.17 19.66 2.34
CA ILE A 185 -5.02 19.97 3.77
C ILE A 185 -6.39 20.24 4.37
N SER A 186 -6.71 19.56 5.45
CA SER A 186 -7.86 19.88 6.29
C SER A 186 -7.38 20.27 7.68
N ARG A 187 -8.01 21.30 8.25
CA ARG A 187 -7.74 21.80 9.62
C ARG A 187 -8.89 21.50 10.59
N ASP A 188 -9.81 20.66 10.16
CA ASP A 188 -11.06 20.35 10.86
C ASP A 188 -11.44 18.86 10.68
N PHE A 189 -10.43 18.00 10.58
CA PHE A 189 -10.57 16.55 10.48
C PHE A 189 -11.41 16.08 9.28
N GLY A 190 -11.23 16.75 8.15
CA GLY A 190 -11.77 16.38 6.86
C GLY A 190 -13.16 16.91 6.56
N LYS A 191 -13.66 17.88 7.33
CA LYS A 191 -14.94 18.56 7.04
C LYS A 191 -14.77 19.57 5.90
N THR A 192 -13.66 20.30 5.89
CA THR A 192 -13.27 21.24 4.83
C THR A 192 -11.84 20.98 4.36
N TRP A 193 -11.53 21.38 3.12
CA TRP A 193 -10.29 21.03 2.44
C TRP A 193 -9.71 22.17 1.62
N GLU A 194 -8.46 22.52 1.89
CA GLU A 194 -7.56 23.28 1.03
C GLU A 194 -7.04 22.34 -0.09
N PRO A 195 -7.23 22.67 -1.38
CA PRO A 195 -6.76 21.83 -2.48
C PRO A 195 -5.22 21.81 -2.56
N SER A 196 -4.67 20.71 -3.08
CA SER A 196 -3.24 20.63 -3.43
C SER A 196 -2.89 21.70 -4.47
N PRO A 197 -1.71 22.36 -4.37
CA PRO A 197 -1.19 23.23 -5.43
C PRO A 197 -0.71 22.45 -6.67
N HIS A 198 -0.61 21.13 -6.57
CA HIS A 198 -0.14 20.21 -7.62
C HIS A 198 -1.31 19.51 -8.33
N SER A 199 -1.02 18.90 -9.48
CA SER A 199 -1.98 18.15 -10.30
C SER A 199 -1.37 16.85 -10.83
N ALA A 200 -2.14 16.02 -11.53
CA ALA A 200 -1.57 14.82 -12.16
C ALA A 200 -0.59 15.15 -13.31
N GLU A 201 -0.75 16.32 -13.95
CA GLU A 201 0.18 16.82 -14.97
C GLU A 201 1.42 17.51 -14.36
N LYS A 202 1.27 18.07 -13.16
CA LYS A 202 2.33 18.74 -12.40
C LYS A 202 2.38 18.17 -10.98
N PRO A 203 2.85 16.91 -10.83
CA PRO A 203 2.81 16.20 -9.55
C PRO A 203 3.87 16.70 -8.55
N LEU A 204 3.73 16.29 -7.29
CA LEU A 204 4.63 16.65 -6.20
C LEU A 204 6.05 16.11 -6.43
N PHE A 205 6.14 14.82 -6.76
CA PHE A 205 7.40 14.21 -7.19
C PHE A 205 7.55 14.38 -8.70
N PRO A 206 8.76 14.71 -9.20
CA PRO A 206 8.97 15.05 -10.62
C PRO A 206 9.04 13.78 -11.49
N GLU A 207 7.92 13.04 -11.52
CA GLU A 207 7.72 11.78 -12.22
C GLU A 207 6.24 11.62 -12.64
N PRO A 208 5.90 10.76 -13.61
CA PRO A 208 6.84 10.10 -14.52
C PRO A 208 7.45 11.08 -15.52
N GLU A 209 8.58 10.73 -16.13
CA GLU A 209 9.21 11.56 -17.17
C GLU A 209 8.34 11.69 -18.43
N LYS A 210 7.52 10.67 -18.70
CA LYS A 210 6.56 10.61 -19.81
C LYS A 210 5.23 10.11 -19.27
N PHE A 211 4.13 10.61 -19.85
CA PHE A 211 2.78 10.14 -19.51
C PHE A 211 2.69 8.60 -19.62
N LEU A 212 2.08 7.95 -18.64
CA LEU A 212 2.00 6.48 -18.46
C LEU A 212 3.35 5.76 -18.28
N GLY A 213 4.46 6.49 -18.11
CA GLY A 213 5.74 5.92 -17.69
C GLY A 213 5.73 5.48 -16.21
N PRO A 214 6.71 4.68 -15.79
CA PRO A 214 6.81 4.21 -14.42
C PRO A 214 7.13 5.35 -13.44
N VAL A 215 6.74 5.13 -12.19
CA VAL A 215 7.00 6.04 -11.05
C VAL A 215 7.71 5.28 -9.94
N LYS A 216 8.47 6.00 -9.11
CA LYS A 216 9.17 5.48 -7.93
C LYS A 216 8.35 5.68 -6.66
N MET A 217 7.69 6.82 -6.50
CA MET A 217 6.82 7.12 -5.37
C MET A 217 5.35 6.97 -5.76
N GLY A 218 4.98 5.80 -6.30
CA GLY A 218 3.60 5.46 -6.64
C GLY A 218 2.81 5.01 -5.42
N ALA A 219 1.52 5.39 -5.37
CA ALA A 219 0.61 5.15 -4.23
C ALA A 219 1.30 5.28 -2.85
N PRO A 220 1.93 6.44 -2.53
CA PRO A 220 2.74 6.55 -1.34
C PRO A 220 1.87 6.58 -0.09
N HIS A 221 2.20 5.76 0.91
CA HIS A 221 1.54 5.70 2.21
C HIS A 221 2.46 6.24 3.30
N PHE A 222 1.91 6.93 4.29
CA PHE A 222 2.69 7.28 5.47
C PHE A 222 3.02 6.02 6.28
N VAL A 223 4.24 5.95 6.80
CA VAL A 223 4.59 4.96 7.81
C VAL A 223 3.91 5.34 9.11
N ASP A 224 3.19 4.39 9.69
CA ASP A 224 2.48 4.61 10.94
C ASP A 224 3.45 4.57 12.13
N PHE A 225 3.41 5.63 12.94
CA PHE A 225 4.22 5.81 14.13
C PHE A 225 3.36 5.93 15.39
N GLY A 226 2.13 5.43 15.36
CA GLY A 226 1.17 5.54 16.44
C GLY A 226 0.56 6.93 16.55
N LYS A 227 -0.06 7.19 17.70
CA LYS A 227 -0.88 8.37 17.94
C LYS A 227 -0.08 9.65 17.71
N ASN A 228 -0.56 10.50 16.81
CA ASN A 228 0.05 11.78 16.48
C ASN A 228 1.58 11.69 16.21
N MET A 229 2.01 10.61 15.54
CA MET A 229 3.42 10.31 15.24
C MET A 229 4.33 10.17 16.48
N GLU A 230 3.81 9.79 17.65
CA GLU A 230 4.55 9.75 18.92
C GLU A 230 5.83 8.89 18.87
N HIS A 231 5.91 7.92 17.95
CA HIS A 231 7.08 7.04 17.79
C HIS A 231 7.96 7.38 16.58
N SER A 232 7.73 8.54 15.92
CA SER A 232 8.63 8.98 14.85
C SER A 232 10.05 9.18 15.40
N PRO A 233 11.09 8.57 14.78
CA PRO A 233 12.43 8.56 15.34
C PRO A 233 13.13 9.93 15.29
N ASP A 234 12.69 10.82 14.39
CA ASP A 234 13.30 12.13 14.17
C ASP A 234 12.27 13.24 13.92
N GLY A 235 11.00 13.02 14.30
CA GLY A 235 9.91 13.98 14.13
C GLY A 235 9.46 14.17 12.68
N LYS A 236 9.97 13.37 11.74
CA LYS A 236 9.57 13.41 10.33
C LYS A 236 8.48 12.38 10.05
N ALA A 237 7.62 12.72 9.11
CA ALA A 237 6.71 11.78 8.49
C ALA A 237 7.43 11.06 7.37
N TYR A 238 7.37 9.73 7.36
CA TYR A 238 7.98 8.90 6.32
C TYR A 238 6.90 8.42 5.36
N LEU A 239 7.21 8.42 4.07
CA LEU A 239 6.34 7.91 3.00
C LEU A 239 7.03 6.73 2.35
N ILE A 240 6.31 5.61 2.24
CA ILE A 240 6.71 4.45 1.47
C ILE A 240 5.81 4.32 0.24
N GLY A 241 6.41 4.28 -0.95
CA GLY A 241 5.69 4.14 -2.21
C GLY A 241 6.14 2.91 -2.96
N MET A 242 5.24 2.30 -3.72
CA MET A 242 5.57 1.22 -4.64
C MET A 242 6.02 1.81 -5.98
N GLY A 243 6.98 1.17 -6.64
CA GLY A 243 7.53 1.68 -7.88
C GLY A 243 8.18 0.63 -8.77
N ALA A 244 8.51 1.07 -9.98
CA ALA A 244 9.26 0.30 -10.96
C ALA A 244 10.31 1.19 -11.64
N GLU A 245 11.31 0.58 -12.27
CA GLU A 245 12.28 1.27 -13.10
C GLU A 245 11.89 1.17 -14.60
N GLU A 246 12.29 2.16 -15.41
CA GLU A 246 12.00 2.17 -16.86
C GLU A 246 12.66 1.00 -17.60
N ASN A 247 13.84 0.57 -17.15
CA ASN A 247 14.61 -0.52 -17.75
C ASN A 247 14.57 -1.77 -16.89
N ASP A 248 13.37 -2.24 -16.56
CA ASP A 248 13.18 -3.48 -15.82
C ASP A 248 13.90 -4.66 -16.53
N PRO A 249 14.89 -5.31 -15.87
CA PRO A 249 15.64 -6.40 -16.47
C PRO A 249 14.82 -7.69 -16.64
N LYS A 250 13.66 -7.80 -15.98
CA LYS A 250 12.78 -8.98 -15.98
C LYS A 250 11.31 -8.56 -16.06
N PRO A 251 10.88 -7.95 -17.18
CA PRO A 251 9.51 -7.48 -17.32
C PRO A 251 8.50 -8.62 -17.11
N ARG A 252 7.32 -8.28 -16.57
CA ARG A 252 6.26 -9.27 -16.36
C ARG A 252 5.90 -9.94 -17.69
N PRO A 253 5.62 -11.24 -17.68
CA PRO A 253 5.31 -11.95 -18.91
C PRO A 253 3.95 -11.51 -19.46
N CYS A 254 3.79 -11.60 -20.79
CA CYS A 254 2.47 -11.46 -21.41
C CYS A 254 1.50 -12.54 -20.90
N ILE A 255 0.23 -12.18 -20.81
CA ILE A 255 -0.84 -13.09 -20.41
C ILE A 255 -2.02 -13.04 -21.37
N LYS A 256 -2.81 -14.12 -21.37
CA LYS A 256 -4.12 -14.22 -22.01
C LYS A 256 -5.14 -14.84 -21.05
N PRO A 257 -6.45 -14.74 -21.32
CA PRO A 257 -7.46 -15.41 -20.51
C PRO A 257 -7.16 -16.91 -20.34
N GLY A 258 -7.34 -17.40 -19.11
CA GLY A 258 -7.12 -18.80 -18.78
C GLY A 258 -8.16 -19.74 -19.38
N LYS A 259 -7.89 -21.05 -19.31
CA LYS A 259 -8.92 -22.08 -19.52
C LYS A 259 -9.96 -22.03 -18.39
N PRO A 260 -11.14 -22.67 -18.53
CA PRO A 260 -12.08 -22.82 -17.42
C PRO A 260 -11.38 -23.35 -16.15
N GLY A 261 -11.44 -22.57 -15.06
CA GLY A 261 -10.76 -22.88 -13.79
C GLY A 261 -9.40 -22.20 -13.59
N GLU A 262 -8.82 -21.58 -14.62
CA GLU A 262 -7.60 -20.78 -14.55
C GLU A 262 -7.92 -19.29 -14.71
N THR A 263 -7.21 -18.42 -13.98
CA THR A 263 -7.41 -16.98 -14.13
C THR A 263 -6.77 -16.45 -15.42
N TYR A 264 -5.55 -16.88 -15.74
CA TYR A 264 -4.79 -16.47 -16.93
C TYR A 264 -3.78 -17.54 -17.34
N GLN A 265 -3.27 -17.43 -18.57
CA GLN A 265 -2.14 -18.21 -19.08
C GLN A 265 -1.00 -17.28 -19.50
N VAL A 266 0.23 -17.67 -19.20
CA VAL A 266 1.43 -16.99 -19.69
C VAL A 266 1.61 -17.26 -21.18
N VAL A 267 1.96 -16.22 -21.93
CA VAL A 267 2.29 -16.27 -23.35
C VAL A 267 3.79 -16.04 -23.52
N GLU A 268 4.54 -17.10 -23.78
CA GLU A 268 5.99 -17.04 -24.00
C GLU A 268 6.34 -16.32 -25.31
N GLY A 269 7.49 -15.62 -25.34
CA GLY A 269 8.02 -14.98 -26.55
C GLY A 269 7.28 -13.74 -27.03
N CYS A 270 6.31 -13.25 -26.25
CA CYS A 270 5.59 -12.02 -26.53
C CYS A 270 6.43 -10.81 -26.10
N THR A 271 6.78 -9.95 -27.06
CA THR A 271 7.58 -8.74 -26.88
C THR A 271 6.84 -7.46 -27.32
N ASN A 272 5.53 -7.58 -27.58
CA ASN A 272 4.73 -6.47 -28.09
C ASN A 272 4.62 -5.32 -27.07
N GLU A 273 4.57 -4.10 -27.59
CA GLU A 273 4.66 -2.84 -26.84
C GLU A 273 3.41 -2.55 -25.99
N PHE A 274 3.35 -3.16 -24.81
CA PHE A 274 2.57 -2.65 -23.69
C PHE A 274 3.33 -2.98 -22.42
N ALA A 275 3.69 -1.97 -21.64
CA ALA A 275 4.27 -2.17 -20.31
C ALA A 275 3.34 -3.10 -19.53
N HIS A 276 3.80 -4.30 -19.21
CA HIS A 276 2.99 -5.47 -18.83
C HIS A 276 2.39 -5.33 -17.43
N ALA A 277 1.86 -4.16 -17.06
CA ALA A 277 1.46 -3.83 -15.70
C ALA A 277 2.54 -4.20 -14.66
N ASN A 278 3.83 -4.04 -15.03
CA ASN A 278 4.95 -4.15 -14.08
C ASN A 278 4.69 -3.21 -12.91
N LEU A 279 4.18 -2.02 -13.22
CA LEU A 279 3.69 -1.04 -12.28
C LEU A 279 2.21 -0.69 -12.54
N SER A 280 1.31 -1.43 -11.91
CA SER A 280 -0.12 -1.17 -11.84
C SER A 280 -0.51 -0.79 -10.42
N TRP A 281 -1.80 -0.67 -10.13
CA TRP A 281 -2.34 -0.23 -8.83
C TRP A 281 -2.00 -1.14 -7.65
N VAL A 282 -1.50 -2.35 -7.89
CA VAL A 282 -1.16 -3.34 -6.86
C VAL A 282 0.03 -4.21 -7.25
N THR A 283 0.79 -3.82 -8.26
CA THR A 283 2.00 -4.54 -8.72
C THR A 283 3.13 -3.56 -8.88
N ALA A 284 4.33 -3.99 -8.49
CA ALA A 284 5.55 -3.21 -8.56
C ALA A 284 6.76 -4.15 -8.56
N ASP A 285 7.96 -3.56 -8.64
CA ASP A 285 9.24 -4.27 -8.50
C ASP A 285 10.03 -3.81 -7.27
N GLN A 286 9.79 -2.57 -6.83
CA GLN A 286 10.46 -1.95 -5.69
C GLN A 286 9.50 -1.23 -4.76
N ALA A 287 9.98 -0.94 -3.55
CA ALA A 287 9.43 0.09 -2.68
C ALA A 287 10.49 1.16 -2.39
N TYR A 288 10.07 2.43 -2.37
CA TYR A 288 10.91 3.61 -2.19
C TYR A 288 10.50 4.37 -0.94
N LEU A 289 11.47 5.07 -0.32
CA LEU A 289 11.28 5.76 0.95
C LEU A 289 11.63 7.25 0.82
N ALA A 290 10.72 8.10 1.27
CA ALA A 290 10.92 9.54 1.42
C ALA A 290 10.53 9.97 2.83
N ARG A 291 10.99 11.15 3.26
CA ARG A 291 10.57 11.76 4.53
C ARG A 291 10.52 13.28 4.46
N VAL A 292 9.66 13.86 5.29
CA VAL A 292 9.43 15.31 5.37
C VAL A 292 9.09 15.69 6.81
N THR A 293 9.46 16.89 7.24
CA THR A 293 8.90 17.45 8.49
C THR A 293 7.49 17.94 8.17
N PRO A 294 6.42 17.34 8.70
CA PRO A 294 5.05 17.64 8.26
C PRO A 294 4.61 19.04 8.72
N SER A 295 4.22 19.88 7.76
CA SER A 295 3.58 21.19 7.97
C SER A 295 2.84 21.61 6.70
N PRO A 296 1.90 22.56 6.74
CA PRO A 296 1.28 23.11 5.54
C PRO A 296 2.29 23.67 4.53
N GLU A 297 3.41 24.21 5.01
CA GLU A 297 4.45 24.84 4.19
C GLU A 297 5.36 23.81 3.50
N THR A 298 5.55 22.63 4.09
CA THR A 298 6.55 21.64 3.64
C THR A 298 5.94 20.46 2.90
N ILE A 299 4.70 20.05 3.21
CA ILE A 299 4.10 18.81 2.70
C ILE A 299 3.92 18.82 1.18
N ASN A 300 3.79 20.01 0.57
CA ASN A 300 3.68 20.18 -0.88
C ASN A 300 4.93 20.85 -1.49
N ASP A 301 6.03 20.98 -0.75
CA ASP A 301 7.28 21.51 -1.28
C ASP A 301 8.29 20.38 -1.47
N LEU A 302 8.55 20.00 -2.72
CA LEU A 302 9.57 19.00 -3.07
C LEU A 302 10.93 19.28 -2.41
N LYS A 303 11.31 20.55 -2.20
CA LYS A 303 12.60 20.93 -1.61
C LYS A 303 12.69 20.59 -0.12
N ALA A 304 11.57 20.38 0.55
CA ALA A 304 11.50 19.99 1.95
C ALA A 304 11.70 18.47 2.16
N TYR A 305 11.65 17.68 1.09
CA TYR A 305 11.77 16.23 1.16
C TYR A 305 13.22 15.75 1.17
N GLU A 306 13.43 14.64 1.89
CA GLU A 306 14.62 13.83 1.83
C GLU A 306 14.27 12.43 1.32
N PHE A 307 15.08 11.91 0.41
CA PHE A 307 14.87 10.63 -0.27
C PHE A 307 15.96 9.64 0.13
N PHE A 308 15.58 8.40 0.37
CA PHE A 308 16.54 7.35 0.68
C PHE A 308 17.40 7.03 -0.56
N ALA A 309 18.73 7.06 -0.40
CA ALA A 309 19.71 6.88 -1.47
C ALA A 309 20.63 5.66 -1.24
N GLY A 310 20.15 4.69 -0.45
CA GLY A 310 20.89 3.50 -0.05
C GLY A 310 21.65 3.69 1.26
N HIS A 311 22.62 2.80 1.50
CA HIS A 311 23.52 2.87 2.64
C HIS A 311 24.94 3.20 2.17
N ASP A 312 25.71 3.90 3.01
CA ASP A 312 27.14 4.09 2.80
C ASP A 312 27.94 2.82 3.14
N SER A 313 29.27 2.88 3.00
CA SER A 313 30.17 1.76 3.29
C SER A 313 30.17 1.32 4.77
N SER A 314 29.66 2.15 5.67
CA SER A 314 29.50 1.82 7.10
C SER A 314 28.12 1.24 7.43
N GLY A 315 27.24 1.11 6.43
CA GLY A 315 25.88 0.64 6.60
C GLY A 315 24.91 1.70 7.13
N GLN A 316 25.28 2.99 7.09
CA GLN A 316 24.42 4.08 7.54
C GLN A 316 23.57 4.63 6.39
N PRO A 317 22.31 5.00 6.64
CA PRO A 317 21.41 5.43 5.57
C PRO A 317 21.83 6.79 5.00
N VAL A 318 21.90 6.88 3.68
CA VAL A 318 22.18 8.11 2.95
C VAL A 318 20.86 8.74 2.55
N TRP A 319 20.69 10.02 2.88
CA TRP A 319 19.54 10.82 2.50
C TRP A 319 19.96 11.93 1.51
N THR A 320 19.23 12.04 0.41
CA THR A 320 19.46 13.04 -0.64
C THR A 320 18.25 13.96 -0.78
N ARG A 321 18.47 15.22 -1.17
CA ARG A 321 17.39 16.14 -1.58
C ARG A 321 17.16 16.15 -3.09
N ASP A 322 18.00 15.43 -3.83
CA ASP A 322 17.86 15.24 -5.27
C ASP A 322 17.06 13.96 -5.53
N PHE A 323 15.80 14.13 -5.97
CA PHE A 323 14.89 13.03 -6.27
C PHE A 323 15.48 12.02 -7.27
N LYS A 324 16.28 12.49 -8.24
CA LYS A 324 16.89 11.59 -9.25
C LYS A 324 17.80 10.54 -8.64
N LYS A 325 18.32 10.79 -7.43
CA LYS A 325 19.22 9.91 -6.69
C LYS A 325 18.52 8.97 -5.72
N ILE A 326 17.18 8.99 -5.66
CA ILE A 326 16.43 8.04 -4.85
C ILE A 326 16.74 6.61 -5.32
N LYS A 327 16.94 5.71 -4.35
CA LYS A 327 17.16 4.28 -4.58
C LYS A 327 16.06 3.45 -3.93
N PRO A 328 15.80 2.25 -4.44
CA PRO A 328 14.91 1.30 -3.77
C PRO A 328 15.31 1.09 -2.31
N LEU A 329 14.32 1.13 -1.41
CA LEU A 329 14.47 0.67 -0.03
C LEU A 329 14.56 -0.86 0.00
N VAL A 330 13.67 -1.51 -0.75
CA VAL A 330 13.62 -2.95 -0.98
C VAL A 330 13.22 -3.22 -2.42
N GLU A 331 13.67 -4.34 -2.95
CA GLU A 331 13.38 -4.81 -4.30
C GLU A 331 13.14 -6.31 -4.27
N TRP A 332 12.09 -6.75 -4.96
CA TRP A 332 11.89 -8.13 -5.36
C TRP A 332 11.08 -8.10 -6.66
N ASN A 333 11.81 -8.12 -7.76
CA ASN A 333 11.26 -8.00 -9.11
C ASN A 333 10.09 -8.98 -9.32
N ASN A 334 8.96 -8.48 -9.83
CA ASN A 334 7.68 -9.17 -10.03
C ASN A 334 6.94 -9.64 -8.77
N HIS A 335 7.43 -9.29 -7.57
CA HIS A 335 6.90 -9.72 -6.28
C HIS A 335 6.65 -8.56 -5.31
N MET A 336 6.74 -7.30 -5.77
CA MET A 336 6.29 -6.13 -5.01
C MET A 336 4.91 -5.66 -5.48
N GLY A 337 4.33 -4.72 -4.76
CA GLY A 337 3.06 -4.09 -5.08
C GLY A 337 2.67 -3.13 -3.97
N CYS A 338 1.38 -3.05 -3.64
CA CYS A 338 0.91 -2.15 -2.60
C CYS A 338 1.67 -2.40 -1.30
N VAL A 339 2.15 -1.32 -0.67
CA VAL A 339 3.07 -1.39 0.47
C VAL A 339 2.67 -0.43 1.58
N THR A 340 2.61 -0.91 2.81
CA THR A 340 2.45 -0.07 4.01
C THR A 340 3.49 -0.47 5.05
N ALA A 341 3.79 0.43 5.99
CA ALA A 341 4.64 0.08 7.11
C ALA A 341 4.16 0.73 8.40
N THR A 342 4.39 0.04 9.51
CA THR A 342 3.98 0.46 10.86
C THR A 342 5.11 0.16 11.85
N TYR A 343 5.41 1.10 12.73
CA TYR A 343 6.23 0.83 13.90
C TYR A 343 5.36 0.26 15.03
N VAL A 344 5.72 -0.91 15.56
CA VAL A 344 5.02 -1.58 16.66
C VAL A 344 5.83 -1.42 17.95
N PRO A 345 5.43 -0.54 18.89
CA PRO A 345 6.24 -0.21 20.07
C PRO A 345 6.51 -1.41 20.98
N GLY A 346 5.52 -2.28 21.14
CA GLY A 346 5.64 -3.50 21.94
C GLY A 346 6.67 -4.50 21.39
N LEU A 347 6.88 -4.50 20.07
CA LEU A 347 7.90 -5.32 19.42
C LEU A 347 9.23 -4.57 19.26
N LYS A 348 9.19 -3.24 19.28
CA LYS A 348 10.29 -2.34 18.86
C LYS A 348 10.76 -2.66 17.44
N LYS A 349 9.81 -2.99 16.56
CA LYS A 349 10.03 -3.39 15.17
C LYS A 349 9.17 -2.57 14.24
N TYR A 350 9.67 -2.35 13.04
CA TYR A 350 8.86 -1.99 11.89
C TYR A 350 8.31 -3.26 11.26
N LEU A 351 7.02 -3.27 10.96
CA LEU A 351 6.38 -4.27 10.12
C LEU A 351 6.02 -3.63 8.78
N MET A 352 6.42 -4.25 7.67
CA MET A 352 6.01 -3.85 6.33
C MET A 352 5.09 -4.90 5.75
N CYS A 353 3.93 -4.47 5.28
CA CYS A 353 3.00 -5.28 4.51
C CYS A 353 3.25 -5.03 3.03
N VAL A 354 3.37 -6.09 2.24
CA VAL A 354 3.41 -5.99 0.78
C VAL A 354 2.36 -6.92 0.20
N THR A 355 1.59 -6.43 -0.77
CA THR A 355 0.69 -7.24 -1.60
C THR A 355 1.16 -7.20 -3.04
N ASP A 356 1.64 -8.34 -3.55
CA ASP A 356 1.80 -8.60 -4.99
C ASP A 356 0.45 -9.04 -5.55
N GLY A 357 -0.20 -8.10 -6.24
CA GLY A 357 -1.54 -8.30 -6.75
C GLY A 357 -1.60 -8.77 -8.19
N TRP A 358 -0.51 -9.28 -8.78
CA TRP A 358 -0.51 -9.72 -10.17
C TRP A 358 -1.55 -10.81 -10.50
N PRO A 359 -2.28 -10.73 -11.64
CA PRO A 359 -2.34 -9.68 -12.64
C PRO A 359 -3.56 -8.76 -12.42
N THR A 360 -3.68 -8.19 -11.23
CA THR A 360 -4.72 -7.27 -10.73
C THR A 360 -6.10 -7.88 -10.39
N VAL A 361 -6.47 -9.00 -11.01
CA VAL A 361 -7.83 -9.59 -10.90
C VAL A 361 -7.84 -11.03 -10.37
N ALA A 362 -6.71 -11.52 -9.87
CA ALA A 362 -6.56 -12.86 -9.31
C ALA A 362 -6.50 -12.86 -7.79
N LYS A 363 -6.32 -14.05 -7.21
CA LYS A 363 -5.83 -14.17 -5.84
C LYS A 363 -4.47 -13.50 -5.73
N MET A 364 -4.32 -12.68 -4.70
CA MET A 364 -3.12 -11.89 -4.47
C MET A 364 -2.23 -12.58 -3.44
N THR A 365 -0.93 -12.43 -3.60
CA THR A 365 0.02 -12.86 -2.59
C THR A 365 0.36 -11.69 -1.71
N SER A 366 0.35 -11.90 -0.40
CA SER A 366 0.80 -10.88 0.55
C SER A 366 1.92 -11.44 1.42
N TYR A 367 2.77 -10.58 1.95
CA TYR A 367 3.80 -10.99 2.90
C TYR A 367 4.14 -9.87 3.86
N ILE A 368 4.71 -10.27 5.00
CA ILE A 368 5.13 -9.36 6.05
C ILE A 368 6.65 -9.40 6.18
N LEU A 369 7.28 -8.24 6.18
CA LEU A 369 8.69 -8.06 6.51
C LEU A 369 8.84 -7.36 7.86
N GLU A 370 9.94 -7.62 8.57
CA GLU A 370 10.32 -6.89 9.78
C GLU A 370 11.70 -6.27 9.70
N ALA A 371 11.89 -5.15 10.41
CA ALA A 371 13.18 -4.50 10.57
C ALA A 371 13.29 -3.77 11.91
N ASP A 372 14.52 -3.63 12.41
CA ASP A 372 14.84 -2.84 13.60
C ASP A 372 14.89 -1.33 13.30
N LYS A 373 15.19 -0.98 12.05
CA LYS A 373 15.23 0.39 11.53
C LYS A 373 14.35 0.48 10.29
N ILE A 374 13.72 1.63 10.07
CA ILE A 374 12.88 1.88 8.88
C ILE A 374 13.66 1.72 7.55
N THR A 375 14.98 1.90 7.58
CA THR A 375 15.85 1.70 6.41
C THR A 375 16.33 0.26 6.25
N GLY A 376 15.84 -0.67 7.06
CA GLY A 376 16.23 -2.08 7.05
C GLY A 376 17.49 -2.40 7.90
N PRO A 377 18.09 -3.58 7.71
CA PRO A 377 17.72 -4.61 6.73
C PRO A 377 16.35 -5.22 7.04
N TRP A 378 15.56 -5.46 6.00
CA TRP A 378 14.23 -6.07 6.08
C TRP A 378 14.32 -7.59 5.98
N ARG A 379 13.49 -8.30 6.75
CA ARG A 379 13.54 -9.77 6.90
C ARG A 379 12.15 -10.37 6.80
N MET A 380 12.02 -11.49 6.09
CA MET A 380 10.75 -12.17 5.85
C MET A 380 10.18 -12.78 7.15
N VAL A 381 8.98 -12.37 7.54
CA VAL A 381 8.22 -12.95 8.67
C VAL A 381 7.31 -14.06 8.17
N SER A 382 6.50 -13.78 7.15
CA SER A 382 5.52 -14.73 6.62
C SER A 382 5.17 -14.39 5.18
N TYR A 383 5.14 -15.42 4.33
CA TYR A 383 4.70 -15.33 2.94
C TYR A 383 3.35 -16.02 2.76
N MET A 384 2.34 -15.23 2.40
CA MET A 384 0.95 -15.63 2.25
C MET A 384 0.60 -15.76 0.77
N LYS A 385 1.06 -16.86 0.17
CA LYS A 385 0.77 -17.20 -1.23
C LYS A 385 -0.73 -17.31 -1.47
N ASN A 386 -1.24 -16.60 -2.48
CA ASN A 386 -2.67 -16.62 -2.85
C ASN A 386 -3.60 -16.34 -1.63
N PHE A 387 -3.19 -15.42 -0.76
CA PHE A 387 -3.84 -15.10 0.50
C PHE A 387 -5.35 -14.90 0.37
N GLY A 388 -5.79 -14.19 -0.68
CA GLY A 388 -7.21 -14.04 -0.99
C GLY A 388 -7.46 -13.34 -2.32
N GLU A 389 -8.69 -13.45 -2.81
CA GLU A 389 -9.17 -12.66 -3.94
C GLU A 389 -9.21 -11.19 -3.51
N GLN A 390 -8.46 -10.33 -4.21
CA GLN A 390 -8.44 -8.90 -3.90
C GLN A 390 -8.11 -8.57 -2.43
N ALA A 391 -7.28 -9.40 -1.79
CA ALA A 391 -6.75 -9.14 -0.45
C ALA A 391 -5.60 -8.12 -0.51
N TYR A 392 -5.93 -6.89 -0.88
CA TYR A 392 -5.03 -5.75 -1.07
C TYR A 392 -5.09 -4.77 0.10
N PHE A 393 -4.23 -3.73 0.06
CA PHE A 393 -4.16 -2.66 1.06
C PHE A 393 -3.96 -3.16 2.50
N LEU A 394 -3.23 -4.27 2.66
CA LEU A 394 -2.95 -4.83 3.98
C LEU A 394 -2.15 -3.82 4.81
N ASN A 395 -2.62 -3.51 6.02
CA ASN A 395 -1.96 -2.59 6.94
C ASN A 395 -2.15 -3.01 8.41
N PHE A 396 -1.33 -2.42 9.28
CA PHE A 396 -1.45 -2.51 10.74
C PHE A 396 -1.61 -1.10 11.29
N PRO A 397 -2.83 -0.53 11.32
CA PRO A 397 -3.05 0.80 11.88
C PRO A 397 -3.03 0.80 13.42
#